data_AF-F7JSP5-F1
#
_entry.id   AF-F7JSP5-F1
#
_cell.length_a   1.000
_cell.length_b   1.000
_cell.length_c   1.000
_cell.angle_alpha   90.00
_cell.angle_beta   90.00
_cell.angle_gamma   90.00
#
_symmetry.space_group_name_H-M   'P 1'
#
loop_
_entity.id
_entity.type
_entity.pdbx_description
1 polymer ?
#
loop_
_entity_poly.entity_id
_entity_poly.type
_entity_poly.pdbx_seq_one_letter_code
_entity_poly.pdbx_strand_id
1 'polypeptide(L)'
;MVDTSVIADAAWFGIPLPMQFKLEFHLSAILSFAALFVTSGLETIGNTSGITIAGFDREATEKETSGAILGDALGSTTAAVFNALPNTAFGQNAGIVAMTKVVNKWCIATGAFILMISGFFPKLGAIFSAIPNAVLGGAIITVFGMILINGIKMIAKAGFSERNILVMGLTFAFGLGMTSHPDAVAQLPSALRFIFSDSVTGTCIVAIVANFLFPMKDEEDIKKAKEAMLD
;
A
#
# COMPACT_ATOMS: atom_id res chain seq x y z
N MET A 1 19.72 24.82 -9.90
CA MET A 1 19.31 24.77 -11.31
C MET A 1 19.07 23.31 -11.67
N VAL A 2 18.06 23.00 -12.48
CA VAL A 2 17.79 21.63 -12.94
C VAL A 2 18.89 21.24 -13.93
N ASP A 3 19.57 20.13 -13.67
CA ASP A 3 20.55 19.58 -14.61
C ASP A 3 19.83 18.75 -15.67
N THR A 4 19.86 19.22 -16.91
CA THR A 4 19.22 18.57 -18.06
C THR A 4 20.17 17.70 -18.87
N SER A 5 21.46 17.67 -18.52
CA SER A 5 22.47 16.86 -19.23
C SER A 5 22.12 15.37 -19.20
N VAL A 6 21.63 14.88 -18.06
CA VAL A 6 21.15 13.49 -17.88
C VAL A 6 20.04 13.10 -18.86
N ILE A 7 19.22 14.05 -19.31
CA ILE A 7 18.15 13.80 -20.30
C ILE A 7 18.73 13.73 -21.71
N ALA A 8 19.77 14.51 -22.00
CA ALA A 8 20.45 14.49 -23.29
C ALA A 8 21.20 13.16 -23.50
N ASP A 9 21.91 12.70 -22.46
CA ASP A 9 22.74 11.49 -22.50
C ASP A 9 21.95 10.18 -22.45
N ALA A 10 20.70 10.22 -21.96
CA ALA A 10 19.85 9.05 -21.91
C ALA A 10 19.48 8.54 -23.31
N ALA A 11 19.58 7.23 -23.51
CA ALA A 11 19.17 6.58 -24.74
C ALA A 11 17.66 6.75 -24.98
N TRP A 12 17.29 6.86 -26.26
CA TRP A 12 15.88 6.91 -26.66
C TRP A 12 15.16 5.58 -26.43
N PHE A 13 15.86 4.46 -26.57
CA PHE A 13 15.32 3.13 -26.36
C PHE A 13 16.25 2.32 -25.46
N GLY A 14 15.67 1.57 -24.53
CA GLY A 14 16.39 0.66 -23.64
C GLY A 14 15.49 -0.52 -23.27
N ILE A 15 16.08 -1.71 -23.23
CA ILE A 15 15.34 -2.93 -22.87
C ILE A 15 15.59 -3.17 -21.36
N PRO A 16 14.54 -3.27 -20.53
CA PRO A 16 14.71 -3.65 -19.13
C PRO A 16 15.25 -5.07 -19.07
N LEU A 17 16.45 -5.22 -18.50
CA LEU A 17 17.12 -6.51 -18.40
C LEU A 17 16.58 -7.28 -17.18
N PRO A 18 16.03 -8.49 -17.36
CA PRO A 18 15.65 -9.31 -16.22
C PRO A 18 16.90 -9.72 -15.45
N MET A 19 16.81 -9.73 -14.11
CA MET A 19 17.82 -10.28 -13.20
C MET A 19 19.21 -9.66 -13.42
N GLN A 20 19.25 -8.32 -13.51
CA GLN A 20 20.49 -7.58 -13.76
C GLN A 20 21.40 -7.65 -12.53
N PHE A 21 20.83 -7.74 -11.33
CA PHE A 21 21.56 -7.89 -10.08
C PHE A 21 21.70 -9.36 -9.67
N LYS A 22 22.79 -9.65 -8.96
CA LYS A 22 23.02 -10.98 -8.38
C LYS A 22 21.96 -11.28 -7.33
N LEU A 23 21.41 -12.50 -7.38
CA LEU A 23 20.51 -12.99 -6.35
C LEU A 23 21.26 -13.24 -5.04
N GLU A 24 20.78 -12.60 -3.98
CA GLU A 24 21.23 -12.83 -2.61
C GLU A 24 20.02 -13.07 -1.71
N PHE A 25 20.12 -14.07 -0.84
CA PHE A 25 19.05 -14.47 0.06
C PHE A 25 19.43 -14.12 1.50
N HIS A 26 18.94 -12.98 1.96
CA HIS A 26 19.13 -12.52 3.33
C HIS A 26 17.86 -12.84 4.13
N LEU A 27 17.96 -13.78 5.08
CA LEU A 27 16.79 -14.24 5.84
C LEU A 27 16.08 -13.09 6.57
N SER A 28 16.83 -12.12 7.09
CA SER A 28 16.26 -10.89 7.64
C SER A 28 15.41 -10.18 6.59
N ALA A 29 15.97 -9.77 5.44
CA ALA A 29 15.21 -9.09 4.40
C ALA A 29 13.96 -9.88 3.95
N ILE A 30 14.06 -11.20 3.80
CA ILE A 30 12.92 -12.06 3.43
C ILE A 30 11.79 -11.94 4.46
N LEU A 31 12.11 -12.02 5.76
CA LEU A 31 11.10 -11.90 6.82
C LEU A 31 10.50 -10.49 6.89
N SER A 32 11.29 -9.44 6.65
CA SER A 32 10.79 -8.05 6.59
C SER A 32 9.79 -7.89 5.45
N PHE A 33 10.17 -8.33 4.24
CA PHE A 33 9.29 -8.21 3.09
C PHE A 33 8.06 -9.11 3.20
N ALA A 34 8.18 -10.32 3.78
CA ALA A 34 7.04 -11.18 4.05
C ALA A 34 6.01 -10.47 4.95
N ALA A 35 6.48 -9.78 5.99
CA ALA A 35 5.60 -9.02 6.87
C ALA A 35 4.99 -7.79 6.18
N LEU A 36 5.79 -7.06 5.39
CA LEU A 36 5.32 -5.94 4.56
C LEU A 36 4.20 -6.38 3.60
N PHE A 37 4.33 -7.55 2.97
CA PHE A 37 3.32 -8.08 2.05
C PHE A 37 2.01 -8.47 2.75
N VAL A 38 2.00 -8.75 4.05
CA VAL A 38 0.75 -8.90 4.81
C VAL A 38 -0.02 -7.58 4.83
N THR A 39 0.67 -6.47 5.11
CA THR A 39 0.06 -5.13 5.08
C THR A 39 -0.40 -4.76 3.68
N SER A 40 0.41 -5.00 2.65
CA SER A 40 0.03 -4.76 1.26
C SER A 40 -1.19 -5.60 0.83
N GLY A 41 -1.31 -6.84 1.31
CA GLY A 41 -2.52 -7.65 1.12
C GLY A 41 -3.77 -7.02 1.74
N LEU A 42 -3.67 -6.52 2.98
CA LEU A 42 -4.77 -5.81 3.64
C LEU A 42 -5.15 -4.51 2.91
N GLU A 43 -4.16 -3.76 2.43
CA GLU A 43 -4.37 -2.59 1.58
C GLU A 43 -5.10 -2.97 0.28
N THR A 44 -4.69 -4.05 -0.37
CA THR A 44 -5.31 -4.55 -1.60
C THR A 44 -6.77 -4.96 -1.36
N ILE A 45 -7.07 -5.59 -0.21
CA ILE A 45 -8.46 -5.89 0.19
C ILE A 45 -9.27 -4.60 0.31
N GLY A 46 -8.75 -3.61 1.05
CA GLY A 46 -9.41 -2.32 1.25
C GLY A 46 -9.65 -1.56 -0.07
N ASN A 47 -8.66 -1.52 -0.95
CA ASN A 47 -8.76 -0.89 -2.26
C ASN A 47 -9.76 -1.60 -3.17
N THR A 48 -9.80 -2.94 -3.13
CA THR A 48 -10.75 -3.74 -3.91
C THR A 48 -12.18 -3.46 -3.46
N SER A 49 -12.47 -3.53 -2.15
CA SER A 49 -13.78 -3.17 -1.60
C SER A 49 -14.15 -1.72 -1.92
N GLY A 50 -13.21 -0.77 -1.78
CA GLY A 50 -13.43 0.63 -2.14
C GLY A 50 -13.81 0.83 -3.61
N ILE A 51 -13.15 0.12 -4.53
CA ILE A 51 -13.48 0.14 -5.97
C ILE A 51 -14.86 -0.47 -6.23
N THR A 52 -15.19 -1.61 -5.61
CA THR A 52 -16.46 -2.30 -5.90
C THR A 52 -17.65 -1.54 -5.33
N ILE A 53 -17.52 -0.97 -4.14
CA ILE A 53 -18.56 -0.11 -3.56
C ILE A 53 -18.74 1.11 -4.46
N ALA A 54 -17.65 1.80 -4.79
CA ALA A 54 -17.77 3.04 -5.51
C ALA A 54 -18.18 2.85 -6.99
N GLY A 55 -17.79 1.74 -7.62
CA GLY A 55 -18.03 1.47 -9.03
C GLY A 55 -19.25 0.60 -9.33
N PHE A 56 -19.62 -0.31 -8.42
CA PHE A 56 -20.69 -1.29 -8.61
C PHE A 56 -21.77 -1.26 -7.52
N ASP A 57 -21.63 -0.39 -6.50
CA ASP A 57 -22.58 -0.26 -5.40
C ASP A 57 -22.80 -1.58 -4.65
N ARG A 58 -21.71 -2.35 -4.48
CA ARG A 58 -21.70 -3.61 -3.74
C ARG A 58 -20.32 -3.93 -3.17
N GLU A 59 -20.31 -4.83 -2.20
CA GLU A 59 -19.08 -5.39 -1.67
C GLU A 59 -18.34 -6.27 -2.69
N ALA A 60 -17.03 -6.38 -2.47
CA ALA A 60 -16.16 -7.22 -3.27
C ALA A 60 -16.45 -8.69 -2.96
N THR A 61 -16.57 -9.50 -4.01
CA THR A 61 -16.69 -10.95 -3.82
C THR A 61 -15.37 -11.55 -3.35
N GLU A 62 -15.42 -12.72 -2.71
CA GLU A 62 -14.20 -13.45 -2.32
C GLU A 62 -13.29 -13.73 -3.52
N LYS A 63 -13.88 -14.00 -4.69
CA LYS A 63 -13.15 -14.24 -5.94
C LYS A 63 -12.44 -12.99 -6.45
N GLU A 64 -13.07 -11.83 -6.35
CA GLU A 64 -12.45 -10.55 -6.72
C GLU A 64 -11.33 -10.18 -5.77
N THR A 65 -11.56 -10.37 -4.46
CA THR A 65 -10.58 -10.07 -3.42
C THR A 65 -9.35 -10.97 -3.52
N SER A 66 -9.55 -12.29 -3.60
CA SER A 66 -8.45 -13.25 -3.79
C SER A 66 -7.74 -13.05 -5.14
N GLY A 67 -8.48 -12.74 -6.20
CA GLY A 67 -7.92 -12.40 -7.51
C GLY A 67 -7.08 -11.12 -7.49
N ALA A 68 -7.49 -10.10 -6.74
CA ALA A 68 -6.74 -8.86 -6.58
C ALA A 68 -5.43 -9.08 -5.83
N ILE A 69 -5.46 -9.82 -4.71
CA ILE A 69 -4.27 -10.20 -3.94
C ILE A 69 -3.29 -11.01 -4.81
N LEU A 70 -3.81 -11.97 -5.59
CA LEU A 70 -2.98 -12.77 -6.49
C LEU A 70 -2.36 -11.90 -7.60
N GLY A 71 -3.14 -10.98 -8.19
CA GLY A 71 -2.67 -10.05 -9.20
C GLY A 71 -1.55 -9.16 -8.67
N ASP A 72 -1.68 -8.68 -7.43
CA ASP A 72 -0.67 -7.89 -6.75
C ASP A 72 0.63 -8.69 -6.51
N ALA A 73 0.51 -9.92 -5.98
CA ALA A 73 1.64 -10.81 -5.77
C ALA A 73 2.39 -11.17 -7.07
N LEU A 74 1.64 -11.44 -8.15
CA LEU A 74 2.21 -11.72 -9.47
C LEU A 74 2.88 -10.48 -10.07
N GLY A 75 2.28 -9.31 -9.90
CA GLY A 75 2.85 -8.03 -10.32
C GLY A 75 4.17 -7.75 -9.61
N SER A 76 4.20 -7.90 -8.28
CA SER A 76 5.40 -7.76 -7.46
C SER A 76 6.49 -8.79 -7.78
N THR A 77 6.11 -10.04 -8.04
CA THR A 77 7.06 -11.07 -8.49
C THR A 77 7.68 -10.71 -9.83
N THR A 78 6.86 -10.21 -10.76
CA THR A 78 7.34 -9.75 -12.08
C THR A 78 8.26 -8.54 -11.92
N ALA A 79 7.91 -7.58 -11.06
CA ALA A 79 8.73 -6.42 -10.74
C ALA A 79 10.11 -6.84 -10.19
N ALA A 80 10.15 -7.80 -9.26
CA ALA A 80 11.39 -8.33 -8.72
C ALA A 80 12.30 -8.94 -9.80
N VAL A 81 11.73 -9.68 -10.76
CA VAL A 81 12.49 -10.21 -11.92
C VAL A 81 13.12 -9.09 -12.74
N PHE A 82 12.45 -7.95 -12.88
CA PHE A 82 12.97 -6.77 -13.59
C PHE A 82 13.70 -5.78 -12.67
N ASN A 83 14.10 -6.21 -11.48
CA ASN A 83 14.89 -5.43 -10.52
C ASN A 83 14.16 -4.19 -9.96
N ALA A 84 12.83 -4.16 -10.04
CA ALA A 84 12.01 -3.13 -9.44
C ALA A 84 11.67 -3.49 -7.97
N LEU A 85 11.32 -2.46 -7.19
CA LEU A 85 10.82 -2.61 -5.83
C LEU A 85 9.43 -3.26 -5.84
N PRO A 86 8.97 -3.83 -4.71
CA PRO A 86 7.61 -4.36 -4.58
C PRO A 86 6.53 -3.36 -4.99
N ASN A 87 5.46 -3.89 -5.58
CA ASN A 87 4.31 -3.14 -6.05
C ASN A 87 3.14 -3.38 -5.07
N THR A 88 2.14 -2.49 -5.08
CA THR A 88 0.87 -2.68 -4.37
C THR A 88 -0.27 -2.04 -5.16
N ALA A 89 -1.51 -2.40 -4.85
CA ALA A 89 -2.68 -1.72 -5.39
C ALA A 89 -2.71 -0.26 -4.95
N PHE A 90 -2.81 0.68 -5.91
CA PHE A 90 -2.85 2.12 -5.61
C PHE A 90 -4.27 2.58 -5.23
N GLY A 91 -4.46 2.94 -3.96
CA GLY A 91 -5.76 3.43 -3.46
C GLY A 91 -6.23 4.76 -4.08
N GLN A 92 -5.33 5.52 -4.69
CA GLN A 92 -5.68 6.73 -5.45
C GLN A 92 -6.53 6.38 -6.69
N ASN A 93 -6.27 5.24 -7.32
CA ASN A 93 -7.06 4.78 -8.46
C ASN A 93 -8.51 4.46 -8.04
N ALA A 94 -8.70 3.94 -6.82
CA ALA A 94 -10.03 3.77 -6.25
C ALA A 94 -10.78 5.11 -6.10
N GLY A 95 -10.06 6.17 -5.70
CA GLY A 95 -10.61 7.52 -5.66
C GLY A 95 -11.07 8.04 -7.03
N ILE A 96 -10.29 7.79 -8.08
CA ILE A 96 -10.67 8.15 -9.46
C ILE A 96 -11.92 7.38 -9.90
N VAL A 97 -11.98 6.07 -9.63
CA VAL A 97 -13.16 5.25 -9.94
C VAL A 97 -14.39 5.77 -9.18
N ALA A 98 -14.23 6.16 -7.91
CA ALA A 98 -15.33 6.68 -7.12
C ALA A 98 -15.95 7.97 -7.69
N MET A 99 -15.10 8.84 -8.26
CA MET A 99 -15.54 10.09 -8.88
C MET A 99 -16.08 9.89 -10.31
N THR A 100 -15.40 9.08 -11.12
CA THR A 100 -15.70 8.94 -12.55
C THR A 100 -16.72 7.85 -12.85
N LYS A 101 -16.90 6.89 -11.92
CA LYS A 101 -17.67 5.65 -12.11
C LYS A 101 -17.18 4.79 -13.29
N VAL A 102 -15.96 5.02 -13.78
CA VAL A 102 -15.38 4.25 -14.88
C VAL A 102 -14.63 3.04 -14.30
N VAL A 103 -15.26 1.87 -14.39
CA VAL A 103 -14.70 0.56 -13.99
C VAL A 103 -14.27 -0.30 -15.18
N ASN A 104 -14.25 0.28 -16.38
CA ASN A 104 -13.94 -0.43 -17.61
C ASN A 104 -12.49 -0.93 -17.62
N LYS A 105 -12.31 -2.27 -17.64
CA LYS A 105 -10.99 -2.92 -17.72
C LYS A 105 -10.12 -2.43 -18.89
N TRP A 106 -10.73 -2.00 -20.00
CA TRP A 106 -9.98 -1.50 -21.16
C TRP A 106 -9.39 -0.11 -20.93
N CYS A 107 -10.04 0.73 -20.12
CA CYS A 107 -9.49 2.01 -19.71
C CYS A 107 -8.19 1.79 -18.92
N ILE A 108 -8.25 0.89 -17.93
CA ILE A 108 -7.10 0.51 -17.10
C ILE A 108 -6.01 -0.15 -17.95
N ALA A 109 -6.37 -1.09 -18.83
CA ALA A 109 -5.43 -1.79 -19.70
C ALA A 109 -4.70 -0.84 -20.67
N THR A 110 -5.38 0.19 -21.17
CA THR A 110 -4.76 1.22 -22.03
C THR A 110 -3.70 2.01 -21.25
N GLY A 111 -4.01 2.42 -20.02
CA GLY A 111 -3.03 3.08 -19.14
C GLY A 111 -1.83 2.18 -18.83
N ALA A 112 -2.08 0.92 -18.47
CA ALA A 112 -1.03 -0.06 -18.23
C ALA A 112 -0.14 -0.29 -19.47
N PHE A 113 -0.74 -0.35 -20.66
CA PHE A 113 -0.01 -0.49 -21.92
C PHE A 113 0.88 0.72 -22.22
N ILE A 114 0.37 1.94 -21.99
CA ILE A 114 1.16 3.17 -22.15
C ILE A 114 2.35 3.18 -21.18
N LEU A 115 2.12 2.81 -19.91
CA LEU A 115 3.19 2.73 -18.91
C LEU A 115 4.22 1.64 -19.24
N MET A 116 3.76 0.49 -19.71
CA MET A 116 4.63 -0.60 -20.14
C MET A 116 5.53 -0.17 -21.31
N ILE A 117 4.95 0.48 -22.33
CA ILE A 117 5.72 1.05 -23.44
C ILE A 117 6.70 2.11 -22.94
N SER A 118 6.27 2.98 -22.03
CA SER A 118 7.10 4.04 -21.45
C SER A 118 8.35 3.48 -20.75
N GLY A 119 8.27 2.26 -20.19
CA GLY A 119 9.42 1.57 -19.60
C GLY A 119 10.57 1.29 -20.58
N PHE A 120 10.30 1.28 -21.88
CA PHE A 120 11.33 1.11 -22.92
C PHE A 120 12.03 2.42 -23.33
N PHE A 121 11.64 3.56 -22.75
CA PHE A 121 12.20 4.88 -23.04
C PHE A 121 12.98 5.41 -21.83
N PRO A 122 14.28 5.10 -21.69
CA PRO A 122 15.11 5.58 -20.59
C PRO A 122 15.10 7.11 -20.41
N LYS A 123 14.85 7.86 -21.48
CA LYS A 123 14.62 9.31 -21.42
C LYS A 123 13.52 9.72 -20.44
N LEU A 124 12.43 8.96 -20.33
CA LEU A 124 11.38 9.26 -19.35
C LEU A 124 11.92 9.11 -17.92
N GLY A 125 12.67 8.04 -17.64
CA GLY A 125 13.36 7.86 -16.37
C GLY A 125 14.35 8.99 -16.08
N ALA A 126 15.10 9.44 -17.09
CA ALA A 126 16.01 10.58 -16.96
C ALA A 126 15.28 11.88 -16.63
N ILE A 127 14.13 12.14 -17.26
CA ILE A 127 13.26 13.28 -16.92
C ILE A 127 12.83 13.21 -15.45
N PHE A 128 12.36 12.05 -14.98
CA PHE A 128 11.97 11.88 -13.57
C PHE A 128 13.15 12.08 -12.61
N SER A 129 14.35 11.63 -12.98
CA SER A 129 15.57 11.81 -12.18
C SER A 129 16.04 13.26 -12.11
N ALA A 130 15.71 14.08 -13.11
CA ALA A 130 16.02 15.50 -13.15
C ALA A 130 15.03 16.36 -12.34
N ILE A 131 13.91 15.79 -11.87
CA ILE A 131 12.92 16.52 -11.07
C ILE A 131 13.55 16.93 -9.73
N PRO A 132 13.51 18.22 -9.35
CA PRO A 132 14.03 18.67 -8.06
C PRO A 132 13.36 17.97 -6.87
N ASN A 133 14.15 17.68 -5.85
CA ASN A 133 13.66 17.07 -4.59
C ASN A 133 12.49 17.84 -3.96
N ALA A 134 12.44 19.17 -4.10
CA ALA A 134 11.33 19.97 -3.58
C ALA A 134 9.98 19.62 -4.25
N VAL A 135 9.98 19.30 -5.56
CA VAL A 135 8.77 18.90 -6.30
C VAL A 135 8.40 17.47 -5.96
N LEU A 136 9.38 16.56 -5.91
CA LEU A 136 9.17 15.18 -5.48
C LEU A 136 8.59 15.13 -4.06
N GLY A 137 9.11 15.95 -3.14
CA GLY A 137 8.59 16.08 -1.78
C GLY A 137 7.12 16.50 -1.75
N GLY A 138 6.73 17.49 -2.56
CA GLY A 138 5.32 17.91 -2.68
C GLY A 138 4.40 16.81 -3.21
N ALA A 139 4.85 16.07 -4.23
CA ALA A 139 4.12 14.92 -4.76
C ALA A 139 3.98 13.80 -3.72
N ILE A 140 5.06 13.49 -2.99
CA ILE A 140 5.09 12.49 -1.92
C ILE A 140 4.11 12.86 -0.79
N ILE A 141 4.10 14.13 -0.35
CA ILE A 141 3.15 14.61 0.68
C ILE A 141 1.71 14.41 0.24
N THR A 142 1.40 14.65 -1.04
CA THR A 142 0.05 14.46 -1.57
C THR A 142 -0.34 12.97 -1.58
N VAL A 143 0.58 12.09 -1.99
CA VAL A 143 0.36 10.64 -1.97
C VAL A 143 0.11 10.14 -0.55
N PHE A 144 0.99 10.46 0.41
CA PHE A 144 0.80 10.05 1.81
C PHE A 144 -0.42 10.69 2.46
N GLY A 145 -0.76 11.93 2.10
CA GLY A 145 -1.99 12.58 2.53
C GLY A 145 -3.23 11.83 2.05
N MET A 146 -3.26 11.39 0.80
CA MET A 146 -4.37 10.56 0.29
C MET A 146 -4.44 9.18 0.97
N ILE A 147 -3.30 8.54 1.22
CA ILE A 147 -3.25 7.26 1.97
C ILE A 147 -3.85 7.44 3.36
N LEU A 148 -3.47 8.50 4.08
CA LEU A 148 -4.02 8.82 5.39
C LEU A 148 -5.55 9.03 5.34
N ILE A 149 -6.03 9.81 4.37
CA ILE A 149 -7.48 10.06 4.20
C ILE A 149 -8.24 8.77 3.90
N ASN A 150 -7.69 7.89 3.06
CA ASN A 150 -8.30 6.59 2.78
C ASN A 150 -8.36 5.71 4.04
N GLY A 151 -7.29 5.70 4.84
CA GLY A 151 -7.29 5.02 6.15
C GLY A 151 -8.37 5.57 7.09
N ILE A 152 -8.52 6.89 7.18
CA ILE A 152 -9.58 7.55 7.99
C ILE A 152 -10.98 7.16 7.48
N LYS A 153 -11.19 7.09 6.15
CA LYS A 153 -12.48 6.65 5.58
C LYS A 153 -12.80 5.20 5.96
N MET A 154 -11.82 4.30 5.90
CA MET A 154 -12.01 2.90 6.31
C MET A 154 -12.38 2.80 7.79
N ILE A 155 -11.70 3.58 8.65
CA ILE A 155 -12.02 3.67 10.08
C ILE A 155 -13.43 4.21 10.29
N ALA A 156 -13.79 5.29 9.61
CA ALA A 156 -15.10 5.92 9.73
C ALA A 156 -16.23 4.97 9.29
N LYS A 157 -15.99 4.19 8.22
CA LYS A 157 -16.89 3.13 7.78
C LYS A 157 -17.13 2.11 8.89
N ALA A 158 -16.07 1.66 9.56
CA ALA A 158 -16.17 0.72 10.69
C ALA A 158 -16.87 1.29 11.95
N GLY A 159 -17.04 2.61 12.04
CA GLY A 159 -17.73 3.28 13.14
C GLY A 159 -16.84 3.58 14.36
N PHE A 160 -17.26 4.55 15.16
CA PHE A 160 -16.52 5.08 16.33
C PHE A 160 -17.16 4.66 17.66
N SER A 161 -17.25 3.35 17.91
CA SER A 161 -17.65 2.87 19.23
C SER A 161 -16.55 3.01 20.28
N GLU A 162 -16.87 2.89 21.57
CA GLU A 162 -15.84 2.92 22.63
C GLU A 162 -14.74 1.88 22.38
N ARG A 163 -15.13 0.70 21.91
CA ARG A 163 -14.22 -0.39 21.55
C ARG A 163 -13.35 -0.03 20.35
N ASN A 164 -13.93 0.49 19.27
CA ASN A 164 -13.16 0.88 18.07
C ASN A 164 -12.25 2.08 18.35
N ILE A 165 -12.68 3.03 19.18
CA ILE A 165 -11.87 4.16 19.65
C ILE A 165 -10.68 3.66 20.47
N LEU A 166 -10.87 2.69 21.38
CA LEU A 166 -9.79 2.07 22.14
C LEU A 166 -8.76 1.39 21.24
N VAL A 167 -9.21 0.54 20.30
CA VAL A 167 -8.32 -0.15 19.36
C VAL A 167 -7.56 0.86 18.50
N MET A 168 -8.25 1.88 17.98
CA MET A 168 -7.66 2.95 17.18
C MET A 168 -6.64 3.79 17.97
N GLY A 169 -6.95 4.12 19.22
CA GLY A 169 -6.04 4.87 20.09
C GLY A 169 -4.74 4.11 20.35
N LEU A 170 -4.84 2.82 20.65
CA LEU A 170 -3.68 1.94 20.84
C LEU A 170 -2.81 1.85 19.59
N THR A 171 -3.42 1.66 18.42
CA THR A 171 -2.69 1.51 17.16
C THR A 171 -2.04 2.81 16.71
N PHE A 172 -2.72 3.95 16.85
CA PHE A 172 -2.11 5.25 16.56
C PHE A 172 -0.98 5.60 17.52
N ALA A 173 -1.19 5.40 18.82
CA ALA A 173 -0.16 5.64 19.82
C ALA A 173 1.08 4.78 19.54
N PHE A 174 0.88 3.50 19.18
CA PHE A 174 1.97 2.61 18.83
C PHE A 174 2.68 3.03 17.54
N GLY A 175 1.95 3.24 16.44
CA GLY A 175 2.55 3.52 15.14
C GLY A 175 3.30 4.85 15.08
N LEU A 176 2.73 5.90 15.66
CA LEU A 176 3.38 7.22 15.76
C LEU A 176 4.51 7.19 16.80
N GLY A 177 4.28 6.53 17.93
CA GLY A 177 5.25 6.40 19.01
C GLY A 177 6.52 5.67 18.57
N MET A 178 6.38 4.53 17.89
CA MET A 178 7.49 3.71 17.38
C MET A 178 8.32 4.45 16.34
N THR A 179 7.66 5.21 15.45
CA THR A 179 8.36 5.99 14.43
C THR A 179 9.17 7.13 15.07
N SER A 180 8.65 7.71 16.15
CA SER A 180 9.31 8.82 16.87
C SER A 180 10.40 8.35 17.83
N HIS A 181 10.28 7.15 18.38
CA HIS A 181 11.22 6.55 19.32
C HIS A 181 11.59 5.11 18.92
N PRO A 182 12.42 4.93 17.88
CA PRO A 182 12.82 3.60 17.40
C PRO A 182 13.52 2.75 18.47
N ASP A 183 14.14 3.39 19.46
CA ASP A 183 14.83 2.73 20.56
C ASP A 183 13.87 2.01 21.54
N ALA A 184 12.57 2.27 21.45
CA ALA A 184 11.56 1.62 22.31
C ALA A 184 11.55 0.09 22.16
N VAL A 185 11.96 -0.44 21.01
CA VAL A 185 12.05 -1.90 20.75
C VAL A 185 13.47 -2.46 20.93
N ALA A 186 14.43 -1.62 21.34
CA ALA A 186 15.84 -2.02 21.40
C ALA A 186 16.11 -3.18 22.38
N GLN A 187 15.31 -3.26 23.46
CA GLN A 187 15.41 -4.29 24.49
C GLN A 187 14.60 -5.55 24.18
N LEU A 188 13.81 -5.56 23.09
CA LEU A 188 13.07 -6.75 22.71
C LEU A 188 14.01 -7.86 22.21
N PRO A 189 13.63 -9.14 22.38
CA PRO A 189 14.31 -10.27 21.74
C PRO A 189 14.47 -10.03 20.23
N SER A 190 15.57 -10.52 19.64
CA SER A 190 15.95 -10.23 18.25
C SER A 190 14.81 -10.44 17.23
N ALA A 191 14.01 -11.50 17.40
CA ALA A 191 12.87 -11.79 16.54
C ALA A 191 11.75 -10.72 16.63
N LEU A 192 11.42 -10.25 17.84
CA LEU A 192 10.40 -9.23 18.05
C LEU A 192 10.91 -7.85 17.65
N ARG A 193 12.16 -7.53 18.02
CA ARG A 193 12.80 -6.28 17.60
C ARG A 193 12.78 -6.15 16.09
N PHE A 194 13.08 -7.23 15.36
CA PHE A 194 13.07 -7.24 13.90
C PHE A 194 11.70 -6.89 13.31
N ILE A 195 10.63 -7.51 13.81
CA ILE A 195 9.26 -7.25 13.35
C ILE A 195 8.80 -5.83 13.69
N PHE A 196 9.04 -5.40 14.93
CA PHE A 196 8.61 -4.09 15.43
C PHE A 196 9.53 -2.93 15.05
N SER A 197 10.65 -3.21 14.37
CA SER A 197 11.50 -2.17 13.77
C SER A 197 10.83 -1.53 12.54
N ASP A 198 9.94 -2.26 11.86
CA ASP A 198 9.06 -1.69 10.86
C ASP A 198 7.77 -1.20 11.52
N SER A 199 7.58 0.12 11.58
CA SER A 199 6.47 0.71 12.34
C SER A 199 5.11 0.36 11.75
N VAL A 200 5.03 0.17 10.42
CA VAL A 200 3.78 -0.21 9.74
C VAL A 200 3.37 -1.63 10.10
N THR A 201 4.28 -2.60 9.92
CA THR A 201 4.07 -4.00 10.30
C THR A 201 3.76 -4.13 11.79
N GLY A 202 4.54 -3.46 12.64
CA GLY A 202 4.33 -3.47 14.09
C GLY A 202 2.95 -2.93 14.47
N THR A 203 2.51 -1.84 13.85
CA THR A 203 1.17 -1.27 14.06
C THR A 203 0.08 -2.22 13.60
N CYS A 204 0.26 -2.89 12.46
CA CYS A 204 -0.69 -3.89 11.96
C CYS A 204 -0.84 -5.06 12.94
N ILE A 205 0.27 -5.56 13.50
CA ILE A 205 0.23 -6.65 14.48
C ILE A 205 -0.48 -6.19 15.76
N VAL A 206 -0.15 -5.00 16.26
CA VAL A 206 -0.85 -4.42 17.43
C VAL A 206 -2.33 -4.26 17.15
N ALA A 207 -2.71 -3.81 15.95
CA ALA A 207 -4.11 -3.69 15.56
C ALA A 207 -4.83 -5.04 15.60
N ILE A 208 -4.25 -6.07 15.00
CA ILE A 208 -4.81 -7.43 14.98
C ILE A 208 -4.96 -7.96 16.42
N VAL A 209 -3.90 -7.88 17.22
CA VAL A 209 -3.90 -8.34 18.61
C VAL A 209 -4.92 -7.59 19.45
N ALA A 210 -5.00 -6.26 19.34
CA ALA A 210 -5.99 -5.45 20.03
C ALA A 210 -7.42 -5.83 19.60
N ASN A 211 -7.64 -6.08 18.31
CA ASN A 211 -8.93 -6.50 17.77
C ASN A 211 -9.39 -7.84 18.39
N PHE A 212 -8.46 -8.76 18.65
CA PHE A 212 -8.72 -10.03 19.34
C PHE A 212 -8.91 -9.89 20.85
N LEU A 213 -8.09 -9.07 21.52
CA LEU A 213 -8.15 -8.87 22.97
C LEU A 213 -9.41 -8.11 23.41
N PHE A 214 -9.90 -7.21 22.55
CA PHE A 214 -11.13 -6.45 22.77
C PHE A 214 -12.22 -6.95 21.81
N PRO A 215 -12.82 -8.14 22.01
CA PRO A 215 -13.87 -8.65 21.13
C PRO A 215 -15.12 -7.77 21.22
N MET A 216 -15.86 -7.67 20.11
CA MET A 216 -17.12 -6.92 20.08
C MET A 216 -18.13 -7.57 21.03
N LYS A 217 -18.61 -6.80 22.01
CA LYS A 217 -19.59 -7.26 23.00
C LYS A 217 -20.94 -6.54 22.90
N ASP A 218 -20.96 -5.32 22.37
CA ASP A 218 -22.19 -4.56 22.17
C ASP A 218 -22.90 -4.95 20.87
N GLU A 219 -24.21 -5.22 20.95
CA GLU A 219 -25.05 -5.52 19.78
C GLU A 219 -25.07 -4.37 18.77
N GLU A 220 -24.99 -3.12 19.24
CA GLU A 220 -24.96 -1.94 18.39
C GLU A 220 -23.64 -1.83 17.61
N ASP A 221 -22.52 -2.23 18.22
CA ASP A 221 -21.21 -2.32 17.58
C ASP A 221 -21.14 -3.46 16.59
N ILE A 222 -21.72 -4.61 16.94
CA ILE A 222 -21.84 -5.75 16.03
C ILE A 222 -22.71 -5.37 14.83
N LYS A 223 -23.78 -4.58 15.04
CA LYS A 223 -24.66 -4.12 13.98
C LYS A 223 -23.97 -3.08 13.09
N LYS A 224 -23.29 -2.08 13.66
CA LYS A 224 -22.49 -1.09 12.89
C LYS A 224 -21.32 -1.72 12.16
N ALA A 225 -20.64 -2.70 12.76
CA ALA A 225 -19.58 -3.45 12.08
C ALA A 225 -20.14 -4.32 10.95
N LYS A 226 -21.34 -4.90 11.13
CA LYS A 226 -22.05 -5.61 10.05
C LYS A 226 -22.52 -4.66 8.95
N GLU A 227 -23.07 -3.50 9.29
CA GLU A 227 -23.46 -2.46 8.32
C GLU A 227 -22.23 -1.94 7.57
N ALA A 228 -21.10 -1.69 8.24
CA ALA A 228 -19.81 -1.36 7.62
C ALA A 228 -19.24 -2.44 6.70
N MET A 229 -19.67 -3.69 6.87
CA MET A 229 -19.34 -4.85 6.03
C MET A 229 -20.42 -5.14 4.96
N LEU A 230 -21.57 -4.44 4.99
CA LEU A 230 -22.71 -4.63 4.10
C LEU A 230 -22.97 -3.40 3.19
N ASP A 231 -22.58 -2.20 3.63
CA ASP A 231 -22.55 -0.91 2.91
C ASP A 231 -21.18 -0.66 2.29
#